data_AF-A0Y794-F1
#
_entry.id   AF-A0Y794-F1
#
_cell.length_a   1.000
_cell.length_b   1.000
_cell.length_c   1.000
_cell.angle_alpha   90.00
_cell.angle_beta   90.00
_cell.angle_gamma   90.00
#
_symmetry.space_group_name_H-M   'P 1'
#
loop_
_entity.id
_entity.type
_entity.pdbx_description
1 polymer ?
#
loop_
_entity_poly.entity_id
_entity_poly.type
_entity_poly.pdbx_seq_one_letter_code
_entity_poly.pdbx_strand_id
1 'polypeptide(L)'
;MKGTSEYEVAKKAILLTYEIEQAIQGIRNPMLHLPKDEVESGRRLEAEQQIYADRFVILENKWAELQTIKLESKVIWDNAAAESFNEIRDIIGKLRGGIWLHFWMKGAYAGPGATVDNSAERRIENDKIVYYTSEDDEFTLEIKHAVEHVENFFKDKVRSK
;
A
#
# COMPACT_ATOMS: atom_id res chain seq x y z
N MET A 1 26.37 -11.31 21.06
CA MET A 1 25.51 -10.14 20.78
C MET A 1 25.04 -10.03 19.33
N LYS A 2 25.79 -10.47 18.30
CA LYS A 2 25.32 -10.47 16.89
C LYS A 2 23.94 -11.11 16.69
N GLY A 3 23.70 -12.30 17.25
CA GLY A 3 22.40 -12.99 17.13
C GLY A 3 21.18 -12.24 17.68
N THR A 4 21.35 -11.35 18.67
CA THR A 4 20.24 -10.53 19.19
C THR A 4 19.86 -9.42 18.20
N SER A 5 20.85 -8.82 17.52
CA SER A 5 20.60 -7.79 16.51
C SER A 5 19.93 -8.38 15.26
N GLU A 6 20.39 -9.55 14.82
CA GLU A 6 19.84 -10.26 13.66
C GLU A 6 18.37 -10.67 13.88
N TYR A 7 18.07 -11.23 15.06
CA TYR A 7 16.70 -11.58 15.45
C TYR A 7 15.77 -10.36 15.44
N GLU A 8 16.18 -9.22 16.02
CA GLU A 8 15.35 -8.03 16.08
C GLU A 8 15.09 -7.43 14.69
N VAL A 9 16.09 -7.43 13.79
CA VAL A 9 15.91 -6.98 12.40
C VAL A 9 14.91 -7.87 11.67
N ALA A 10 15.05 -9.21 11.80
CA ALA A 10 14.14 -10.16 11.16
C ALA A 10 12.71 -10.03 11.68
N LYS A 11 12.54 -9.87 13.00
CA LYS A 11 11.23 -9.65 13.62
C LYS A 11 10.58 -8.35 13.12
N LYS A 12 11.34 -7.25 13.08
CA LYS A 12 10.84 -5.96 12.58
C LYS A 12 10.48 -6.01 11.10
N ALA A 13 11.27 -6.71 10.28
CA ALA A 13 10.98 -6.91 8.86
C ALA A 13 9.59 -7.54 8.64
N ILE A 14 9.30 -8.62 9.37
CA ILE A 14 8.00 -9.30 9.29
C ILE A 14 6.88 -8.38 9.82
N LEU A 15 7.06 -7.81 11.01
CA LEU A 15 6.02 -6.98 11.64
C LEU A 15 5.65 -5.76 10.79
N LEU A 16 6.63 -5.01 10.30
CA LEU A 16 6.38 -3.83 9.44
C LEU A 16 5.72 -4.21 8.11
N THR A 17 5.99 -5.40 7.59
CA THR A 17 5.35 -5.89 6.37
C THR A 17 3.86 -6.15 6.60
N TYR A 18 3.49 -6.75 7.73
CA TYR A 18 2.08 -6.88 8.12
C TYR A 18 1.40 -5.53 8.40
N GLU A 19 2.11 -4.58 9.00
CA GLU A 19 1.58 -3.23 9.21
C GLU A 19 1.33 -2.50 7.88
N ILE A 20 2.18 -2.71 6.88
CA ILE A 20 1.99 -2.18 5.52
C ILE A 20 0.79 -2.84 4.84
N GLU A 21 0.64 -4.16 4.93
CA GLU A 21 -0.55 -4.86 4.44
C GLU A 21 -1.83 -4.25 5.03
N GLN A 22 -1.89 -4.08 6.35
CA GLN A 22 -3.03 -3.46 7.02
C GLN A 22 -3.26 -2.01 6.56
N ALA A 23 -2.20 -1.22 6.39
CA ALA A 23 -2.31 0.15 5.89
C ALA A 23 -2.86 0.20 4.45
N ILE A 24 -2.40 -0.70 3.57
CA ILE A 24 -2.91 -0.86 2.21
C ILE A 24 -4.40 -1.22 2.24
N GLN A 25 -4.82 -2.17 3.07
CA GLN A 25 -6.23 -2.52 3.20
C GLN A 25 -7.06 -1.35 3.73
N GLY A 26 -6.52 -0.58 4.68
CA GLY A 26 -7.13 0.64 5.19
C GLY A 26 -7.34 1.70 4.10
N ILE A 27 -6.36 1.89 3.21
CA ILE A 27 -6.49 2.75 2.02
C ILE A 27 -7.62 2.27 1.14
N ARG A 28 -7.65 0.97 0.83
CA ARG A 28 -8.60 0.34 -0.09
C ARG A 28 -10.03 0.23 0.43
N ASN A 29 -10.33 0.70 1.64
CA ASN A 29 -11.67 0.59 2.21
C ASN A 29 -12.68 1.43 1.40
N PRO A 30 -13.71 0.82 0.77
CA PRO A 30 -14.71 1.51 -0.03
C PRO A 30 -15.64 2.40 0.81
N MET A 31 -15.73 2.16 2.12
CA MET A 31 -16.47 3.02 3.03
C MET A 31 -15.65 4.28 3.34
N LEU A 32 -16.11 5.39 2.77
CA LEU A 32 -15.60 6.72 3.02
C LEU A 32 -16.64 7.51 3.80
N HIS A 33 -16.30 7.85 5.05
CA HIS A 33 -17.11 8.74 5.87
C HIS A 33 -16.82 10.19 5.47
N LEU A 34 -17.51 10.66 4.44
CA LEU A 34 -17.41 12.05 4.00
C LEU A 34 -18.13 12.97 5.01
N PRO A 35 -17.52 14.10 5.41
CA PRO A 35 -18.20 15.10 6.24
C PRO A 35 -19.45 15.64 5.53
N LYS A 36 -20.60 15.68 6.22
CA LYS A 36 -21.88 16.14 5.64
C LYS A 36 -21.76 17.55 5.07
N ASP A 37 -21.14 18.46 5.82
CA ASP A 37 -20.99 19.87 5.43
C ASP A 37 -20.18 20.05 4.13
N GLU A 38 -19.16 19.20 3.91
CA GLU A 38 -18.36 19.20 2.69
C GLU A 38 -19.16 18.71 1.47
N VAL A 39 -20.00 17.68 1.67
CA VAL A 39 -20.90 17.15 0.64
C VAL A 39 -21.97 18.18 0.26
N GLU A 40 -22.60 18.80 1.26
CA GLU A 40 -23.63 19.83 1.06
C GLU A 40 -23.05 21.10 0.39
N SER A 41 -21.77 21.39 0.62
CA SER A 41 -21.03 22.49 -0.02
C SER A 41 -20.49 22.17 -1.42
N GLY A 42 -20.76 20.98 -1.97
CA GLY A 42 -20.27 20.55 -3.29
C GLY A 42 -18.79 20.15 -3.35
N ARG A 43 -18.08 20.08 -2.21
CA ARG A 43 -16.64 19.75 -2.11
C ARG A 43 -16.39 18.25 -1.88
N ARG A 44 -17.25 17.42 -2.47
CA ARG A 44 -17.24 15.96 -2.28
C ARG A 44 -15.92 15.34 -2.74
N LEU A 45 -15.37 15.83 -3.85
CA LEU A 45 -14.18 15.28 -4.48
C LEU A 45 -12.93 15.61 -3.65
N GLU A 46 -12.83 16.84 -3.17
CA GLU A 46 -11.75 17.33 -2.31
C GLU A 46 -11.75 16.60 -0.96
N ALA A 47 -12.93 16.41 -0.37
CA ALA A 47 -13.06 15.63 0.86
C ALA A 47 -12.63 14.16 0.68
N GLU A 48 -12.98 13.54 -0.45
CA GLU A 48 -12.51 12.19 -0.78
C GLU A 48 -10.98 12.15 -0.99
N GLN A 49 -10.41 13.12 -1.71
CA GLN A 49 -8.96 13.24 -1.89
C GLN A 49 -8.23 13.38 -0.56
N GLN A 50 -8.74 14.19 0.36
CA GLN A 50 -8.12 14.37 1.67
C GLN A 50 -8.11 13.06 2.47
N ILE A 51 -9.20 12.29 2.47
CA ILE A 51 -9.24 10.98 3.15
C ILE A 51 -8.17 10.04 2.61
N TYR A 52 -8.02 9.96 1.29
CA TYR A 52 -6.98 9.13 0.68
C TYR A 52 -5.58 9.64 1.00
N ALA A 53 -5.36 10.95 1.00
CA ALA A 53 -4.09 11.56 1.38
C ALA A 53 -3.71 11.19 2.84
N ASP A 54 -4.65 11.32 3.77
CA ASP A 54 -4.44 10.99 5.18
C ASP A 54 -4.10 9.51 5.38
N ARG A 55 -4.82 8.61 4.69
CA ARG A 55 -4.52 7.18 4.72
C ARG A 55 -3.15 6.86 4.09
N PHE A 56 -2.76 7.56 3.04
CA PHE A 56 -1.43 7.41 2.43
C PHE A 56 -0.29 7.86 3.34
N VAL A 57 -0.47 8.92 4.13
CA VAL A 57 0.56 9.36 5.09
C VAL A 57 0.92 8.24 6.06
N ILE A 58 -0.07 7.48 6.53
CA ILE A 58 0.16 6.32 7.40
C ILE A 58 1.02 5.27 6.68
N LEU A 59 0.65 4.90 5.45
CA LEU A 59 1.42 3.95 4.64
C LEU A 59 2.84 4.44 4.35
N GLU A 60 3.02 5.72 4.04
CA GLU A 60 4.33 6.31 3.72
C GLU A 60 5.27 6.29 4.92
N ASN A 61 4.77 6.58 6.12
CA ASN A 61 5.55 6.47 7.35
C ASN A 61 6.01 5.03 7.58
N LYS A 62 5.12 4.04 7.42
CA LYS A 62 5.46 2.63 7.55
C LYS A 62 6.42 2.14 6.48
N TRP A 63 6.26 2.62 5.25
CA TRP A 63 7.19 2.33 4.17
C TRP A 63 8.58 2.90 4.44
N ALA A 64 8.68 4.12 4.99
CA ALA A 64 9.95 4.71 5.37
C ALA A 64 10.65 3.91 6.48
N GLU A 65 9.91 3.47 7.49
CA GLU A 65 10.42 2.55 8.53
C GLU A 65 10.94 1.24 7.91
N LEU A 66 10.18 0.65 6.99
CA LEU A 66 10.59 -0.57 6.29
C LEU A 66 11.83 -0.35 5.40
N GLN A 67 12.01 0.82 4.80
CA GLN A 67 13.22 1.12 4.03
C GLN A 67 14.49 1.08 4.89
N THR A 68 14.42 1.56 6.13
CA THR A 68 15.54 1.42 7.07
C THR A 68 15.85 -0.05 7.34
N ILE A 69 14.82 -0.86 7.63
CA ILE A 69 14.99 -2.30 7.85
C ILE A 69 15.51 -3.02 6.59
N LYS A 70 15.07 -2.61 5.40
CA LYS A 70 15.59 -3.12 4.13
C LYS A 70 17.10 -2.90 4.02
N LEU A 71 17.58 -1.70 4.33
CA LEU A 71 19.02 -1.40 4.30
C LEU A 71 19.81 -2.19 5.35
N GLU A 72 19.28 -2.31 6.57
CA GLU A 72 19.90 -3.13 7.63
C GLU A 72 19.97 -4.60 7.22
N SER A 73 18.88 -5.14 6.67
CA SER A 73 18.81 -6.53 6.21
C SER A 73 19.81 -6.82 5.10
N LYS A 74 20.06 -5.85 4.21
CA LYS A 74 21.09 -5.95 3.17
C LYS A 74 22.50 -6.08 3.74
N VAL A 75 22.79 -5.37 4.82
CA VAL A 75 24.11 -5.44 5.48
C VAL A 75 24.32 -6.81 6.13
N ILE A 76 23.27 -7.42 6.67
CA ILE A 76 23.36 -8.67 7.43
C ILE A 76 23.31 -9.89 6.50
N TRP A 77 22.39 -9.91 5.53
CA TRP A 77 22.07 -11.08 4.70
C TRP A 77 22.14 -10.80 3.19
N ASP A 78 22.84 -9.73 2.80
CA ASP A 78 23.09 -9.34 1.40
C ASP A 78 21.82 -8.95 0.61
N ASN A 79 21.96 -8.75 -0.70
CA ASN A 79 20.92 -8.27 -1.60
C ASN A 79 19.65 -9.10 -1.58
N ALA A 80 19.74 -10.42 -1.39
CA ALA A 80 18.57 -11.30 -1.34
C ALA A 80 17.56 -10.87 -0.27
N ALA A 81 18.04 -10.37 0.88
CA ALA A 81 17.16 -9.86 1.92
C ALA A 81 16.45 -8.57 1.50
N ALA A 82 17.19 -7.65 0.89
CA ALA A 82 16.61 -6.38 0.43
C ALA A 82 15.65 -6.56 -0.75
N GLU A 83 15.90 -7.54 -1.61
CA GLU A 83 15.09 -7.85 -2.78
C GLU A 83 13.74 -8.48 -2.40
N SER A 84 13.66 -9.18 -1.25
CA SER A 84 12.39 -9.74 -0.75
C SER A 84 11.28 -8.69 -0.58
N PHE A 85 11.63 -7.41 -0.36
CA PHE A 85 10.67 -6.31 -0.21
C PHE A 85 10.26 -5.63 -1.53
N ASN A 86 10.80 -6.06 -2.68
CA ASN A 86 10.55 -5.36 -3.95
C ASN A 86 9.08 -5.47 -4.39
N GLU A 87 8.42 -6.60 -4.15
CA GLU A 87 7.01 -6.78 -4.50
C GLU A 87 6.11 -5.83 -3.69
N ILE A 88 6.41 -5.61 -2.41
CA ILE A 88 5.70 -4.62 -1.57
C ILE A 88 5.83 -3.21 -2.16
N ARG A 89 7.02 -2.81 -2.62
CA ARG A 89 7.21 -1.51 -3.30
C ARG A 89 6.32 -1.40 -4.53
N ASP A 90 6.28 -2.47 -5.33
CA ASP A 90 5.56 -2.47 -6.60
C ASP A 90 4.04 -2.42 -6.37
N ILE A 91 3.53 -3.10 -5.33
CA ILE A 91 2.15 -2.99 -4.84
C ILE A 91 1.81 -1.56 -4.43
N ILE A 92 2.67 -0.91 -3.62
CA ILE A 92 2.46 0.49 -3.22
C ILE A 92 2.41 1.41 -4.45
N GLY A 93 3.26 1.14 -5.45
CA GLY A 93 3.25 1.82 -6.74
C GLY A 93 1.93 1.64 -7.51
N LYS A 94 1.46 0.39 -7.63
CA LYS A 94 0.17 0.07 -8.27
C LYS A 94 -0.99 0.77 -7.57
N LEU A 95 -1.04 0.73 -6.24
CA LEU A 95 -2.09 1.39 -5.45
C LEU A 95 -2.07 2.90 -5.65
N ARG A 96 -0.90 3.54 -5.58
CA ARG A 96 -0.76 4.99 -5.81
C ARG A 96 -1.22 5.37 -7.22
N GLY A 97 -0.87 4.57 -8.23
CA GLY A 97 -1.34 4.74 -9.60
C GLY A 97 -2.87 4.58 -9.73
N GLY A 98 -3.45 3.57 -9.08
CA GLY A 98 -4.90 3.34 -9.10
C GLY A 98 -5.70 4.46 -8.45
N ILE A 99 -5.23 4.98 -7.31
CA ILE A 99 -5.85 6.13 -6.64
C ILE A 99 -5.69 7.41 -7.45
N TRP A 100 -4.53 7.64 -8.06
CA TRP A 100 -4.36 8.77 -8.97
C TRP A 100 -5.33 8.68 -10.16
N LEU A 101 -5.45 7.50 -10.77
CA LEU A 101 -6.34 7.28 -11.91
C LEU A 101 -7.82 7.43 -11.52
N HIS A 102 -8.19 6.99 -10.32
CA HIS A 102 -9.53 7.18 -9.76
C HIS A 102 -9.96 8.65 -9.75
N PHE A 103 -9.08 9.53 -9.29
CA PHE A 103 -9.34 10.97 -9.26
C PHE A 103 -9.22 11.62 -10.64
N TRP A 104 -8.30 11.15 -11.49
CA TRP A 104 -8.21 11.58 -12.88
C TRP A 104 -9.53 11.32 -13.63
N MET A 105 -10.10 10.12 -13.50
CA MET A 105 -11.38 9.74 -14.13
C MET A 105 -12.58 10.55 -13.62
N LYS A 106 -12.47 11.10 -12.41
CA LYS A 106 -13.44 12.04 -11.83
C LYS A 106 -13.21 13.50 -12.25
N GLY A 107 -12.18 13.76 -13.06
CA GLY A 107 -11.84 15.09 -13.56
C GLY A 107 -11.02 15.95 -12.59
N ALA A 108 -10.53 15.40 -11.48
CA ALA A 108 -9.86 16.17 -10.43
C ALA A 108 -8.61 16.93 -10.91
N TYR A 109 -7.94 16.42 -11.95
CA TYR A 109 -6.72 17.01 -12.51
C TYR A 109 -6.88 17.38 -13.98
N ALA A 110 -8.10 17.31 -14.53
CA ALA A 110 -8.37 17.58 -15.92
C ALA A 110 -8.31 19.10 -16.19
N GLY A 111 -7.27 19.54 -16.91
CA GLY A 111 -7.14 20.93 -17.36
C GLY A 111 -8.08 21.28 -18.53
N PRO A 112 -8.16 22.55 -18.92
CA PRO A 112 -8.96 22.97 -20.09
C PRO A 112 -8.60 22.16 -21.35
N GLY A 113 -9.61 21.55 -21.97
CA GLY A 113 -9.44 20.74 -23.19
C GLY A 113 -8.98 19.30 -22.97
N ALA A 114 -8.79 18.85 -21.72
CA ALA A 114 -8.49 17.46 -21.43
C ALA A 114 -9.71 16.56 -21.72
N THR A 115 -9.46 15.44 -22.40
CA THR A 115 -10.45 14.36 -22.55
C THR A 115 -10.16 13.31 -21.48
N VAL A 116 -11.13 13.05 -20.61
CA VAL A 116 -11.03 12.05 -19.56
C VAL A 116 -11.78 10.80 -20.01
N ASP A 117 -11.06 9.69 -20.20
CA ASP A 117 -11.68 8.38 -20.36
C ASP A 117 -12.21 7.90 -19.01
N ASN A 118 -13.52 7.95 -18.83
CA ASN A 118 -14.24 7.48 -17.65
C ASN A 118 -15.23 6.34 -17.99
N SER A 119 -14.93 5.58 -19.04
CA SER A 119 -15.72 4.41 -19.46
C SER A 119 -15.98 3.45 -18.29
N ALA A 120 -17.09 2.73 -18.36
CA ALA A 120 -17.48 1.80 -17.30
C ALA A 120 -16.40 0.72 -17.10
N GLU A 121 -15.85 0.23 -18.20
CA GLU A 121 -14.79 -0.77 -18.24
C GLU A 121 -13.54 -0.28 -17.53
N ARG A 122 -13.09 0.97 -17.81
CA ARG A 122 -11.91 1.56 -17.18
C ARG A 122 -12.09 1.76 -15.68
N ARG A 123 -13.28 2.19 -15.26
CA ARG A 123 -13.63 2.35 -13.84
C ARG A 123 -13.62 1.01 -13.13
N ILE A 124 -14.32 0.00 -13.66
CA ILE A 124 -14.39 -1.34 -13.07
C ILE A 124 -12.99 -1.94 -12.90
N GLU A 125 -12.11 -1.78 -13.90
CA GLU A 125 -10.75 -2.30 -13.80
C GLU A 125 -9.93 -1.59 -12.71
N ASN A 126 -10.02 -0.27 -12.63
CA ASN A 126 -9.32 0.49 -11.59
C ASN A 126 -9.88 0.22 -10.18
N ASP A 127 -11.19 0.03 -10.07
CA ASP A 127 -11.88 -0.25 -8.81
C ASP A 127 -11.37 -1.54 -8.16
N LYS A 128 -10.89 -2.53 -8.92
CA LYS A 128 -10.24 -3.74 -8.37
C LYS A 128 -8.99 -3.42 -7.55
N ILE A 129 -8.26 -2.37 -7.91
CA ILE A 129 -7.07 -1.91 -7.19
C ILE A 129 -7.49 -1.03 -6.00
N VAL A 130 -8.38 -0.08 -6.27
CA VAL A 130 -8.76 0.97 -5.32
C VAL A 130 -9.64 0.45 -4.19
N TYR A 131 -10.52 -0.49 -4.46
CA TYR A 131 -11.48 -0.99 -3.49
C TYR A 131 -11.18 -2.43 -3.11
N TYR A 132 -11.07 -2.66 -1.81
CA TYR A 132 -11.12 -3.98 -1.23
C TYR A 132 -12.55 -4.50 -1.39
N THR A 133 -12.68 -5.66 -2.03
CA THR A 133 -13.99 -6.29 -2.25
C THR A 133 -14.15 -7.56 -1.46
N SER A 134 -13.08 -8.35 -1.30
CA SER A 134 -13.07 -9.56 -0.48
C SER A 134 -11.63 -10.05 -0.23
N GLU A 135 -11.46 -11.01 0.67
CA GLU A 135 -10.17 -11.66 0.94
C GLU A 135 -9.55 -12.37 -0.27
N ASP A 136 -10.38 -12.66 -1.28
CA ASP A 136 -10.00 -13.44 -2.47
C ASP A 136 -9.91 -12.58 -3.73
N ASP A 137 -10.00 -11.25 -3.61
CA ASP A 137 -9.82 -10.37 -4.76
C ASP A 137 -8.37 -10.37 -5.26
N GLU A 138 -8.19 -10.24 -6.57
CA GLU A 138 -6.89 -10.42 -7.23
C GLU A 138 -5.79 -9.53 -6.62
N PHE A 139 -6.09 -8.26 -6.34
CA PHE A 139 -5.10 -7.36 -5.77
C PHE A 139 -4.83 -7.66 -4.28
N THR A 140 -5.83 -8.11 -3.52
CA THR A 140 -5.64 -8.66 -2.17
C THR A 140 -4.72 -9.89 -2.18
N LEU A 141 -4.90 -10.80 -3.15
CA LEU A 141 -4.03 -11.97 -3.30
C LEU A 141 -2.60 -11.58 -3.68
N GLU A 142 -2.41 -10.58 -4.55
CA GLU A 142 -1.08 -10.02 -4.84
C GLU A 142 -0.41 -9.47 -3.57
N ILE A 143 -1.17 -8.75 -2.73
CA ILE A 143 -0.65 -8.21 -1.46
C ILE A 143 -0.20 -9.34 -0.54
N LYS A 144 -1.05 -10.35 -0.33
CA LYS A 144 -0.72 -11.52 0.52
C LYS A 144 0.52 -12.25 0.03
N HIS A 145 0.63 -12.47 -1.28
CA HIS A 145 1.80 -13.12 -1.87
C HIS A 145 3.11 -12.36 -1.58
N ALA A 146 3.09 -11.03 -1.72
CA ALA A 146 4.27 -10.22 -1.42
C ALA A 146 4.64 -10.23 0.08
N VAL A 147 3.63 -10.23 0.95
CA VAL A 147 3.82 -10.36 2.41
C VAL A 147 4.43 -11.71 2.75
N GLU A 148 3.88 -12.79 2.20
CA GLU A 148 4.39 -14.15 2.37
C GLU A 148 5.81 -14.31 1.85
N HIS A 149 6.17 -13.65 0.75
CA HIS A 149 7.55 -13.68 0.24
C HIS A 149 8.54 -13.11 1.27
N VAL A 150 8.23 -11.96 1.87
CA VAL A 150 9.04 -11.39 2.95
C VAL A 150 9.05 -12.33 4.17
N GLU A 151 7.89 -12.80 4.63
CA GLU A 151 7.80 -13.69 5.78
C GLU A 151 8.65 -14.94 5.58
N ASN A 152 8.55 -15.58 4.41
CA ASN A 152 9.30 -16.78 4.09
C ASN A 152 10.81 -16.56 4.11
N PHE A 153 11.28 -15.37 3.74
CA PHE A 153 12.70 -15.04 3.86
C PHE A 153 13.14 -14.91 5.33
N PHE A 154 12.33 -14.28 6.20
CA PHE A 154 12.74 -13.94 7.57
C PHE A 154 12.31 -14.94 8.65
N LYS A 155 11.34 -15.83 8.39
CA LYS A 155 10.75 -16.72 9.40
C LYS A 155 11.77 -17.59 10.12
N ASP A 156 12.73 -18.16 9.40
CA ASP A 156 13.73 -19.05 9.99
C ASP A 156 14.77 -18.26 10.83
N LYS A 157 14.93 -16.97 10.54
CA LYS A 157 15.80 -16.04 11.28
C LYS A 157 15.17 -15.58 12.60
N VAL A 158 13.86 -15.75 12.75
CA VAL A 158 13.12 -15.48 13.99
C VAL A 158 12.88 -16.77 14.79
N ARG A 159 12.65 -17.90 14.11
CA ARG A 159 12.32 -19.19 14.75
C ARG A 159 13.54 -20.00 15.21
N SER A 160 14.74 -19.67 14.75
CA SER A 160 15.96 -20.36 15.18
C SER A 160 16.34 -19.96 16.62
N LYS A 161 15.99 -20.82 17.58
CA LYS A 161 16.65 -20.97 18.88
C LYS A 161 17.19 -22.38 18.99
#